data_AF-A0A7C2N0Y4-F1
#
_entry.id   AF-A0A7C2N0Y4-F1
#
_cell.length_a   1.000
_cell.length_b   1.000
_cell.length_c   1.000
_cell.angle_alpha   90.00
_cell.angle_beta   90.00
_cell.angle_gamma   90.00
#
_symmetry.space_group_name_H-M   'P 1'
#
loop_
_entity.id
_entity.type
_entity.pdbx_description
1 polymer ?
#
loop_
_entity_poly.entity_id
_entity_poly.type
_entity_poly.pdbx_seq_one_letter_code
_entity_poly.pdbx_strand_id
1 'polypeptide(L)' 'MNRGFLVYKCRKCGQLNKNTHVPNGTIALSCIICDFDFPKDWGVLKPGMTGVCNCSNGDLGITDLIGFELEKEEES' A
#
# COMPACT_ATOMS: atom_id res chain seq x y z
N MET A 1 8.46 -9.45 12.55
CA MET A 1 7.93 -9.41 11.16
C MET A 1 7.57 -7.96 10.87
N ASN A 2 7.98 -7.40 9.72
CA ASN A 2 7.74 -5.99 9.38
C ASN A 2 6.30 -5.82 8.87
N ARG A 3 5.29 -6.06 9.72
CA ARG A 3 3.87 -5.88 9.38
C ARG A 3 3.50 -4.39 9.37
N GLY A 4 2.52 -4.01 8.57
CA GLY A 4 2.10 -2.62 8.45
C GLY A 4 1.35 -2.33 7.17
N PHE A 5 1.44 -1.11 6.67
CA PHE A 5 0.61 -0.60 5.59
C PHE A 5 1.45 -0.19 4.37
N LEU A 6 1.00 -0.57 3.18
CA LEU A 6 1.51 0.04 1.95
C LEU A 6 1.03 1.49 1.88
N VAL A 7 1.94 2.39 1.51
CA VAL A 7 1.67 3.82 1.46
C VAL A 7 1.61 4.27 0.01
N TYR A 8 0.45 4.78 -0.38
CA TYR A 8 0.23 5.36 -1.70
C TYR A 8 0.07 6.86 -1.62
N LYS A 9 0.61 7.61 -2.59
CA LYS A 9 0.45 9.07 -2.66
C LYS A 9 -0.27 9.47 -3.93
N CYS A 10 -1.33 10.26 -3.82
CA CYS A 10 -2.03 10.82 -4.96
C CYS A 10 -1.16 11.86 -5.68
N ARG A 11 -0.94 11.69 -6.99
CA ARG A 11 -0.20 12.65 -7.83
C ARG A 11 -0.88 14.02 -7.91
N LYS A 12 -2.22 14.04 -7.77
CA LYS A 12 -3.05 15.25 -7.93
C LYS A 12 -3.20 16.05 -6.64
N CYS A 13 -3.74 15.44 -5.58
CA CYS A 13 -4.03 16.14 -4.33
C CYS A 13 -2.98 15.92 -3.23
N GLY A 14 -1.98 15.06 -3.46
CA GLY A 14 -0.91 14.78 -2.49
C GLY A 14 -1.33 13.93 -1.28
N GLN A 15 -2.61 13.57 -1.16
CA GLN A 15 -3.11 12.74 -0.05
C GLN A 15 -2.44 11.37 -0.03
N LEU A 16 -2.22 10.86 1.19
CA LEU A 16 -1.70 9.52 1.43
C LEU A 16 -2.85 8.54 1.66
N ASN A 17 -2.77 7.36 1.05
CA ASN A 17 -3.69 6.24 1.28
C ASN A 17 -2.88 5.08 1.89
N LYS A 18 -3.35 4.58 3.04
CA LYS A 18 -2.73 3.51 3.83
C LYS A 18 -3.71 2.38 4.11
N ASN A 19 -4.61 2.07 3.18
CA ASN A 19 -5.70 1.11 3.40
C ASN A 19 -5.30 -0.35 3.17
N THR A 20 -4.10 -0.61 2.63
CA THR A 20 -3.63 -1.97 2.36
C THR A 20 -2.67 -2.41 3.45
N HIS A 21 -3.17 -3.19 4.40
CA HIS A 21 -2.37 -3.86 5.41
C HIS A 21 -1.70 -5.11 4.83
N VAL A 22 -0.43 -5.33 5.18
CA VAL A 22 0.36 -6.48 4.74
C VAL A 22 1.12 -7.11 5.91
N PRO A 23 1.18 -8.46 6.02
CA PRO A 23 1.94 -9.15 7.07
C PRO A 23 3.45 -8.90 7.01
N ASN A 24 4.00 -8.53 5.85
CA ASN A 24 5.41 -8.18 5.69
C ASN A 24 5.62 -7.15 4.56
N GLY A 25 6.01 -5.93 4.91
CA GLY A 25 6.24 -4.84 3.96
C GLY A 25 7.33 -5.14 2.93
N THR A 26 8.44 -5.76 3.33
CA THR A 26 9.55 -6.07 2.42
C THR A 26 9.16 -7.08 1.35
N ILE A 27 8.46 -8.14 1.74
CA ILE A 27 7.94 -9.14 0.79
C ILE A 27 6.90 -8.48 -0.12
N ALA A 28 5.98 -7.70 0.44
CA ALA A 28 4.95 -7.01 -0.34
C ALA A 28 5.54 -6.10 -1.42
N LEU A 29 6.50 -5.25 -1.06
CA LEU A 29 7.19 -4.37 -2.01
C LEU A 29 7.92 -5.18 -3.09
N SER A 30 8.58 -6.29 -2.71
CA SER A 30 9.28 -7.16 -3.66
C SER A 30 8.31 -7.79 -4.65
N CYS A 31 7.17 -8.30 -4.19
CA CYS A 31 6.13 -8.87 -5.05
C CYS A 31 5.59 -7.83 -6.03
N ILE A 32 5.32 -6.61 -5.58
CA ILE A 32 4.78 -5.54 -6.44
C ILE A 32 5.81 -5.07 -7.48
N ILE A 33 7.07 -4.87 -7.08
CA ILE A 33 8.13 -4.36 -7.96
C ILE A 33 8.53 -5.40 -9.01
N CYS A 34 8.59 -6.67 -8.61
CA CYS A 34 9.01 -7.77 -9.49
C CYS A 34 7.85 -8.47 -10.21
N ASP A 35 6.61 -8.02 -10.00
CA ASP A 35 5.39 -8.65 -10.53
C ASP A 35 5.26 -10.14 -10.16
N PHE A 36 5.55 -10.47 -8.89
CA PHE A 36 5.39 -11.81 -8.34
C PHE A 36 4.06 -11.98 -7.62
N ASP A 37 3.57 -13.21 -7.59
CA ASP A 37 2.42 -13.57 -6.76
C ASP A 37 2.73 -13.34 -5.27
N PHE A 38 1.72 -12.85 -4.55
CA PHE A 38 1.78 -12.74 -3.10
C PHE A 38 1.69 -14.12 -2.43
N PRO A 39 2.24 -14.27 -1.21
CA PRO A 39 2.06 -15.49 -0.43
C PRO A 39 0.58 -15.85 -0.27
N LYS A 40 0.21 -17.11 -0.57
CA LYS A 40 -1.18 -17.57 -0.59
C LYS A 40 -1.88 -17.45 0.77
N ASP A 41 -1.11 -17.58 1.85
CA ASP A 41 -1.55 -17.42 3.23
C ASP A 41 -1.99 -15.99 3.57
N TRP A 42 -1.65 -14.99 2.74
CA TRP A 42 -2.13 -13.62 2.89
C TRP A 42 -3.49 -13.38 2.21
N GLY A 43 -4.08 -14.41 1.60
CA GLY A 43 -5.36 -14.34 0.90
C GLY A 43 -5.26 -13.73 -0.50
N VAL A 44 -6.37 -13.19 -1.00
CA VAL A 44 -6.44 -12.59 -2.34
C VAL A 44 -6.03 -11.11 -2.27
N LEU A 45 -4.74 -10.86 -2.06
CA LEU A 45 -4.15 -9.53 -2.19
C LEU A 45 -3.59 -9.34 -3.60
N LYS A 46 -4.01 -8.27 -4.28
CA LYS A 46 -3.44 -7.82 -5.57
C LYS A 46 -3.20 -6.30 -5.60
N PRO A 47 -2.51 -5.72 -4.59
CA PRO A 47 -2.06 -4.34 -4.72
C PRO A 47 -1.03 -4.22 -5.85
N GLY A 48 -1.04 -3.10 -6.56
CA GLY A 48 -0.10 -2.82 -7.65
C GLY A 48 0.71 -1.55 -7.39
N MET A 49 1.57 -1.18 -8.33
CA MET A 49 2.36 0.06 -8.25
C MET A 49 1.50 1.33 -8.26
N THR A 50 0.29 1.25 -8.84
CA THR A 50 -0.62 2.39 -8.97
C THR A 50 -2.02 2.06 -8.49
N GLY A 51 -2.75 3.09 -8.04
CA GLY A 51 -4.14 2.99 -7.63
C GLY A 51 -4.93 4.26 -8.00
N VAL A 52 -6.14 4.36 -7.45
CA VAL A 52 -7.04 5.50 -7.66
C VAL A 52 -7.36 6.16 -6.32
N CYS A 53 -7.39 7.49 -6.31
CA CYS A 53 -7.80 8.32 -5.17
C CYS A 53 -9.01 9.17 -5.56
N ASN A 54 -10.04 9.15 -4.72
CA ASN A 54 -11.11 10.14 -4.74
C ASN A 54 -10.61 11.40 -4.01
N CYS A 55 -10.26 12.44 -4.77
CA CYS A 55 -9.76 13.69 -4.21
C CYS A 55 -10.90 14.45 -3.49
N SER A 56 -10.55 15.29 -2.51
CA SER A 56 -11.53 16.05 -1.71
C SER A 56 -12.39 17.03 -2.52
N ASN A 57 -11.93 17.42 -3.71
CA ASN A 57 -12.67 18.26 -4.65
C ASN A 57 -13.63 17.47 -5.56
N GLY A 58 -13.78 16.15 -5.34
CA GLY A 58 -14.64 15.27 -6.13
C GLY A 58 -13.98 14.66 -7.37
N ASP A 59 -12.75 15.05 -7.70
CA ASP A 59 -12.04 14.50 -8.85
C ASP A 59 -11.38 13.14 -8.57
N LEU A 60 -11.16 12.35 -9.61
CA LEU A 60 -10.29 11.18 -9.56
C LEU A 60 -8.83 11.57 -9.79
N GLY A 61 -7.93 10.96 -9.02
CA GLY A 61 -6.48 11.06 -9.18
C GLY A 61 -5.82 9.68 -9.19
N ILE A 62 -4.66 9.59 -9.83
CA ILE A 62 -3.82 8.39 -9.77
C ILE A 62 -2.92 8.46 -8.54
N THR A 63 -2.79 7.34 -7.83
CA THR A 63 -1.85 7.20 -6.72
C THR A 63 -0.68 6.31 -7.09
N ASP A 64 0.51 6.62 -6.60
CA ASP A 64 1.69 5.76 -6.70
C ASP A 64 2.00 5.13 -5.35
N LEU A 65 2.43 3.87 -5.36
CA LEU A 65 3.08 3.25 -4.22
C LEU A 65 4.40 3.98 -3.96
N ILE A 66 4.53 4.60 -2.78
CA ILE A 66 5.74 5.34 -2.38
C ILE A 66 6.52 4.62 -1.28
N GLY A 67 6.00 3.52 -0.75
CA GLY A 67 6.69 2.70 0.22
C GLY A 67 5.75 1.98 1.17
N PHE A 68 6.24 1.79 2.39
CA PHE A 68 5.59 1.02 3.42
C PHE A 68 5.83 1.69 4.78
N GLU A 69 4.83 1.63 5.66
CA GLU A 69 4.89 2.15 7.02
C GLU A 69 4.60 1.02 8.01
N LEU A 70 5.49 0.84 9.00
CA LEU A 70 5.32 -0.15 10.05
C LEU A 70 4.09 0.18 10.89
N GLU A 71 3.34 -0.86 11.27
CA GLU A 71 2.35 -0.73 12.33
C GLU A 71 3.08 -0.37 13.63
N LYS A 72 2.63 0.68 14.33
CA LYS A 72 3.16 0.99 15.65
C LYS A 72 2.66 -0.07 16.61
N GLU A 73 3.57 -0.76 17.28
CA GLU A 73 3.20 -1.59 18.43
C GLU A 73 2.75 -0.62 19.52
N GLU A 74 1.47 -0.68 19.91
CA GLU A 74 1.04 -0.06 21.15
C GLU A 74 1.77 -0.81 22.29
N GLU A 75 2.74 -0.15 22.93
CA GLU A 75 3.34 -0.61 24.18
C GLU A 75 2.20 -0.84 25.18
N SER A 76 1.85 -2.11 25.40
CA SER A 76 0.86 -2.55 26.39
C SER A 76 1.49 -2.70 27.76
#